data_AF-A0A924YNY5-F1
#
_entry.id   AF-A0A924YNY5-F1
#
_cell.length_a   1.000
_cell.length_b   1.000
_cell.length_c   1.000
_cell.angle_alpha   90.00
_cell.angle_beta   90.00
_cell.angle_gamma   90.00
#
_symmetry.space_group_name_H-M   'P 1'
#
loop_
_entity.id
_entity.type
_entity.pdbx_description
1 polymer ?
#
loop_
_entity_poly.entity_id
_entity_poly.type
_entity_poly.pdbx_seq_one_letter_code
_entity_poly.pdbx_strand_id
1 'polypeptide(L)'
;MESRAESLEVLVLCASPVGDLATLKLAHELVQFENELRKAQIPVRLKRVFPPTIEQLRRELAAMSQRGERPGVFHFLGHGDDDGLYFEDEFGESQLVKGAELKQALAESPVKLVLLNACWSATKRGVSLVEFLQREAVTETAIGHEVPVADVSAVQFAQRFYELAMSGKSVKAACQQAANSLAEAGLPGAADVKLVGNGELRLTDGLPIGKRAFVSDDGLPTIGHLPDASV
;
A
#
# COMPACT_ATOMS: atom_id res chain seq x y z
N MET A 1 -16.96 -23.85 9.52
CA MET A 1 -17.23 -23.38 8.15
C MET A 1 -16.61 -21.99 8.06
N GLU A 2 -15.39 -21.88 7.55
CA GLU A 2 -14.73 -20.58 7.44
C GLU A 2 -15.53 -19.68 6.50
N SER A 3 -15.91 -18.50 6.99
CA SER A 3 -16.52 -17.46 6.16
C SER A 3 -15.54 -17.12 5.03
N ARG A 4 -15.96 -17.32 3.78
CA ARG A 4 -15.17 -16.91 2.61
C ARG A 4 -15.21 -15.39 2.51
N ALA A 5 -14.06 -14.77 2.31
CA ALA A 5 -13.98 -13.34 2.03
C ALA A 5 -14.85 -12.98 0.80
N GLU A 6 -15.62 -11.91 0.91
CA GLU A 6 -16.54 -11.48 -0.15
C GLU A 6 -15.89 -10.52 -1.15
N SER A 7 -14.83 -9.84 -0.73
CA SER A 7 -14.05 -8.88 -1.50
C SER A 7 -12.59 -8.85 -1.03
N LEU A 8 -11.73 -8.30 -1.88
CA LEU A 8 -10.39 -7.88 -1.48
C LEU A 8 -10.50 -6.53 -0.76
N GLU A 9 -10.16 -6.50 0.52
CA GLU A 9 -10.00 -5.26 1.28
C GLU A 9 -8.61 -4.67 1.02
N VAL A 10 -8.56 -3.48 0.46
CA VAL A 10 -7.33 -2.72 0.22
C VAL A 10 -7.36 -1.48 1.09
N LEU A 11 -6.41 -1.37 2.01
CA LEU A 11 -6.21 -0.19 2.83
C LEU A 11 -5.06 0.63 2.23
N VAL A 12 -5.33 1.88 1.86
CA VAL A 12 -4.31 2.79 1.31
C VAL A 12 -4.13 3.99 2.23
N LEU A 13 -2.89 4.38 2.44
CA LEU A 13 -2.51 5.57 3.20
C LEU A 13 -1.55 6.41 2.38
N CYS A 14 -1.93 7.65 2.12
CA CYS A 14 -1.15 8.63 1.37
C CYS A 14 -0.72 9.73 2.34
N ALA A 15 0.57 9.86 2.62
CA ALA A 15 1.11 10.87 3.53
C ALA A 15 2.05 11.82 2.79
N SER A 16 1.76 13.11 2.82
CA SER A 16 2.62 14.16 2.27
C SER A 16 2.68 15.31 3.27
N PRO A 17 3.36 15.10 4.42
CA PRO A 17 3.42 16.10 5.48
C PRO A 17 3.97 17.43 4.98
N VAL A 18 3.47 18.52 5.57
CA VAL A 18 3.97 19.87 5.30
C VAL A 18 5.30 20.10 6.00
N GLY A 19 6.16 20.95 5.42
CA GLY A 19 7.39 21.40 6.07
C GLY A 19 8.67 20.93 5.38
N ASP A 20 9.44 20.09 6.07
CA ASP A 20 10.85 19.75 5.78
C ASP A 20 11.04 18.68 4.70
N LEU A 21 9.98 17.97 4.32
CA LEU A 21 9.98 17.00 3.25
C LEU A 21 9.45 17.60 1.94
N ALA A 22 9.97 17.11 0.81
CA ALA A 22 9.49 17.52 -0.50
C ALA A 22 8.03 17.12 -0.69
N THR A 23 7.19 18.04 -1.16
CA THR A 23 5.78 17.74 -1.45
C THR A 23 5.67 16.68 -2.54
N LEU A 24 4.90 15.62 -2.27
CA LEU A 24 4.65 14.53 -3.22
C LEU A 24 3.33 14.74 -3.95
N LYS A 25 3.26 14.38 -5.22
CA LYS A 25 2.03 14.49 -6.04
C LYS A 25 1.16 13.24 -5.92
N LEU A 26 0.78 12.89 -4.68
CA LEU A 26 0.13 11.62 -4.36
C LEU A 26 -1.27 11.47 -4.96
N ALA A 27 -1.99 12.56 -5.22
CA ALA A 27 -3.31 12.51 -5.84
C ALA A 27 -3.29 11.82 -7.21
N HIS A 28 -2.26 12.10 -8.01
CA HIS A 28 -2.10 11.44 -9.32
C HIS A 28 -1.82 9.94 -9.14
N GLU A 29 -0.94 9.57 -8.21
CA GLU A 29 -0.61 8.17 -7.95
C GLU A 29 -1.83 7.37 -7.47
N LEU A 30 -2.59 7.94 -6.54
CA LEU A 30 -3.81 7.37 -5.97
C LEU A 30 -4.86 7.12 -7.07
N VAL A 31 -5.13 8.11 -7.94
CA VAL A 31 -6.07 7.95 -9.06
C VAL A 31 -5.63 6.85 -10.01
N GLN A 32 -4.34 6.78 -10.35
CA GLN A 32 -3.82 5.76 -11.25
C GLN A 32 -3.95 4.36 -10.66
N PHE A 33 -3.60 4.19 -9.39
CA PHE A 33 -3.77 2.96 -8.65
C PHE A 33 -5.25 2.53 -8.55
N GLU A 34 -6.15 3.45 -8.23
CA GLU A 34 -7.60 3.19 -8.17
C GLU A 34 -8.19 2.72 -9.49
N ASN A 35 -7.73 3.32 -10.59
CA ASN A 35 -8.16 2.93 -11.93
C ASN A 35 -7.80 1.46 -12.23
N GLU A 36 -6.66 0.97 -11.76
CA GLU A 36 -6.32 -0.46 -11.91
C GLU A 36 -7.17 -1.36 -11.03
N LEU A 37 -7.44 -0.96 -9.78
CA LEU A 37 -8.34 -1.72 -8.90
C LEU A 37 -9.77 -1.83 -9.47
N ARG A 38 -10.28 -0.76 -10.11
CA ARG A 38 -11.61 -0.77 -10.76
C ARG A 38 -11.73 -1.75 -11.91
N LYS A 39 -10.61 -2.12 -12.55
CA LYS A 39 -10.59 -3.09 -13.67
C LYS A 39 -10.64 -4.55 -13.19
N ALA A 40 -10.39 -4.80 -11.91
CA ALA A 40 -10.37 -6.13 -11.32
C ALA A 40 -11.65 -6.91 -11.62
N GLN A 41 -11.53 -8.22 -11.84
CA GLN A 41 -12.66 -9.12 -12.06
C GLN A 41 -13.20 -9.74 -10.75
N ILE A 42 -12.74 -9.21 -9.62
CA ILE A 42 -13.16 -9.59 -8.27
C ILE A 42 -13.76 -8.37 -7.58
N PRO A 43 -14.61 -8.54 -6.56
CA PRO A 43 -15.02 -7.43 -5.71
C PRO A 43 -13.81 -6.85 -4.96
N VAL A 44 -13.67 -5.54 -4.99
CA VAL A 44 -12.62 -4.79 -4.29
C VAL A 44 -13.27 -3.70 -3.45
N ARG A 45 -12.87 -3.63 -2.18
CA ARG A 45 -13.18 -2.51 -1.29
C ARG A 45 -11.90 -1.76 -0.98
N LEU A 46 -11.84 -0.50 -1.42
CA LEU A 46 -10.75 0.39 -1.12
C LEU A 46 -11.15 1.27 0.06
N LYS A 47 -10.32 1.26 1.11
CA LYS A 47 -10.44 2.16 2.25
C LYS A 47 -9.23 3.10 2.26
N ARG A 48 -9.47 4.40 2.24
CA ARG A 48 -8.42 5.42 2.42
C ARG A 48 -8.30 5.76 3.89
N VAL A 49 -7.08 5.74 4.42
CA VAL A 49 -6.79 6.24 5.77
C VAL A 49 -6.64 7.75 5.68
N PHE A 50 -7.64 8.48 6.15
CA PHE A 50 -7.65 9.93 6.17
C PHE A 50 -8.21 10.45 7.50
N PRO A 51 -7.53 11.37 8.21
CA PRO A 51 -6.19 11.91 7.90
C PRO A 51 -5.10 10.80 7.96
N PRO A 52 -3.94 10.97 7.29
CA PRO A 52 -2.92 9.91 7.17
C PRO A 52 -2.02 9.81 8.42
N THR A 53 -2.67 9.70 9.58
CA THR A 53 -2.01 9.57 10.89
C THR A 53 -1.98 8.11 11.35
N ILE A 54 -1.05 7.80 12.26
CA ILE A 54 -0.94 6.44 12.82
C ILE A 54 -2.17 6.09 13.69
N GLU A 55 -2.76 7.07 14.38
CA GLU A 55 -3.99 6.93 15.14
C GLU A 55 -5.18 6.59 14.24
N GLN A 56 -5.29 7.25 13.07
CA GLN A 56 -6.36 6.95 12.13
C GLN A 56 -6.20 5.55 11.53
N LEU A 57 -4.97 5.14 11.19
CA LEU A 57 -4.68 3.77 10.75
C LEU A 57 -5.16 2.75 11.78
N ARG A 58 -4.84 2.95 13.06
CA ARG A 58 -5.30 2.07 14.17
C ARG A 58 -6.83 2.03 14.26
N ARG A 59 -7.51 3.17 14.12
CA ARG A 59 -8.99 3.25 14.17
C ARG A 59 -9.63 2.45 13.04
N GLU A 60 -9.13 2.58 11.82
CA GLU A 60 -9.69 1.86 10.67
C GLU A 60 -9.50 0.36 10.78
N LEU A 61 -8.31 -0.09 11.19
CA LEU A 61 -8.02 -1.51 11.43
C LEU A 61 -8.91 -2.09 12.53
N ALA A 62 -9.10 -1.36 13.64
CA ALA A 62 -10.01 -1.77 14.71
C ALA A 62 -11.46 -1.88 14.22
N ALA A 63 -11.93 -0.91 13.42
CA ALA A 63 -13.27 -0.94 12.85
C ALA A 63 -13.48 -2.12 11.89
N MET A 64 -12.49 -2.45 11.06
CA MET A 64 -12.52 -3.66 10.21
C MET A 64 -12.57 -4.93 11.07
N SER A 65 -11.70 -5.04 12.07
CA SER A 65 -11.64 -6.20 12.97
C SER A 65 -12.97 -6.43 13.70
N GLN A 66 -13.64 -5.37 14.15
CA GLN A 66 -14.97 -5.44 14.77
C GLN A 66 -16.06 -5.97 13.83
N ARG A 67 -15.92 -5.78 12.52
CA ARG A 67 -16.81 -6.37 11.49
C ARG A 67 -16.40 -7.78 11.08
N GLY A 68 -15.32 -8.33 11.64
CA GLY A 68 -14.73 -9.60 11.23
C GLY A 68 -13.98 -9.52 9.90
N GLU A 69 -13.64 -8.30 9.46
CA GLU A 69 -12.89 -8.02 8.23
C GLU A 69 -11.40 -7.83 8.56
N ARG A 70 -10.52 -8.07 7.57
CA ARG A 70 -9.08 -7.79 7.66
C ARG A 70 -8.56 -7.27 6.33
N PRO A 71 -7.58 -6.37 6.30
CA PRO A 71 -7.01 -5.90 5.05
C PRO A 71 -6.29 -7.05 4.36
N GLY A 72 -6.60 -7.28 3.09
CA GLY A 72 -5.79 -8.14 2.23
C GLY A 72 -4.49 -7.43 1.84
N VAL A 73 -4.55 -6.12 1.64
CA VAL A 73 -3.42 -5.29 1.23
C VAL A 73 -3.35 -4.02 2.09
N PHE A 74 -2.16 -3.66 2.55
CA PHE A 74 -1.82 -2.32 3.03
C PHE A 74 -0.86 -1.67 2.03
N HIS A 75 -1.28 -0.57 1.42
CA HIS A 75 -0.47 0.19 0.47
C HIS A 75 -0.15 1.57 1.05
N PHE A 76 1.12 1.85 1.26
CA PHE A 76 1.60 3.15 1.70
C PHE A 76 2.22 3.92 0.53
N LEU A 77 1.84 5.19 0.39
CA LEU A 77 2.36 6.15 -0.57
C LEU A 77 2.87 7.36 0.22
N GLY A 78 4.17 7.62 0.18
CA GLY A 78 4.76 8.71 0.94
C GLY A 78 6.26 8.60 1.10
N HIS A 79 6.83 9.42 1.98
CA HIS A 79 8.25 9.35 2.29
C HIS A 79 8.57 8.17 3.22
N GLY A 80 9.76 7.61 3.05
CA GLY A 80 10.30 6.56 3.90
C GLY A 80 11.75 6.81 4.27
N ASP A 81 12.17 6.16 5.34
CA ASP A 81 13.54 6.13 5.84
C ASP A 81 13.95 4.66 6.10
N ASP A 82 15.20 4.44 6.51
CA ASP A 82 15.78 3.11 6.71
C ASP A 82 14.93 2.20 7.64
N ASP A 83 14.29 2.75 8.68
CA ASP A 83 13.52 1.99 9.69
C ASP A 83 12.06 2.46 9.89
N GLY A 84 11.53 3.31 9.01
CA GLY A 84 10.20 3.90 9.19
C GLY A 84 9.60 4.58 7.96
N LEU A 85 8.38 5.08 8.16
CA LEU A 85 7.59 5.80 7.17
C LEU A 85 7.15 7.13 7.77
N TYR A 86 7.15 8.19 6.96
CA TYR A 86 6.67 9.49 7.40
C TYR A 86 5.17 9.59 7.21
N PHE A 87 4.45 9.60 8.32
CA PHE A 87 3.02 9.90 8.40
C PHE A 87 2.84 11.39 8.68
N GLU A 88 1.58 11.82 8.75
CA GLU A 88 1.23 13.14 9.28
C GLU A 88 0.90 13.04 10.77
N ASP A 89 1.25 14.07 11.53
CA ASP A 89 0.71 14.29 12.87
C ASP A 89 -0.63 15.07 12.83
N GLU A 90 -1.13 15.47 13.99
CA GLU A 90 -2.38 16.23 14.13
C GLU A 90 -2.34 17.65 13.54
N PHE A 91 -1.15 18.17 13.23
CA PHE A 91 -0.91 19.46 12.59
C PHE A 91 -0.57 19.34 11.09
N GLY A 92 -0.50 18.11 10.56
CA GLY A 92 -0.09 17.82 9.20
C GLY A 92 1.44 17.85 8.99
N GLU A 93 2.22 17.98 10.07
CA GLU A 93 3.68 17.94 10.03
C GLU A 93 4.19 16.49 9.99
N SER A 94 5.48 16.32 9.69
CA SER A 94 6.05 14.99 9.53
C SER A 94 6.15 14.24 10.87
N GLN A 95 5.64 13.01 10.90
CA GLN A 95 5.82 12.08 12.01
C GLN A 95 6.49 10.79 11.49
N LEU A 96 7.72 10.52 11.93
CA LEU A 96 8.40 9.26 11.62
C LEU A 96 7.79 8.11 12.43
N VAL A 97 7.04 7.24 11.76
CA VAL A 97 6.48 6.01 12.33
C VAL A 97 7.45 4.86 12.06
N LYS A 98 8.06 4.35 13.12
CA LYS A 98 9.03 3.25 13.05
C LYS A 98 8.36 1.90 12.86
N GLY A 99 9.10 0.92 12.35
CA GLY A 99 8.61 -0.44 12.13
C GLY A 99 7.93 -1.08 13.36
N ALA A 100 8.45 -0.85 14.56
CA ALA A 100 7.84 -1.36 15.80
C ALA A 100 6.44 -0.77 16.06
N GLU A 101 6.24 0.50 15.76
CA GLU A 101 4.96 1.17 15.91
C GLU A 101 3.97 0.72 14.82
N LEU A 102 4.43 0.59 13.58
CA LEU A 102 3.64 0.05 12.48
C LEU A 102 3.21 -1.40 12.73
N LYS A 103 4.11 -2.22 13.29
CA LYS A 103 3.79 -3.58 13.76
C LYS A 103 2.65 -3.54 14.78
N GLN A 104 2.72 -2.66 15.78
CA GLN A 104 1.68 -2.57 16.79
C GLN A 104 0.32 -2.19 16.18
N ALA A 105 0.31 -1.25 15.23
CA ALA A 105 -0.92 -0.87 14.54
C ALA A 105 -1.53 -2.04 13.75
N LEU A 106 -0.71 -2.84 13.08
CA LEU A 106 -1.14 -3.95 12.22
C LEU A 106 -1.28 -5.29 12.95
N ALA A 107 -0.86 -5.41 14.23
CA ALA A 107 -0.77 -6.68 14.94
C ALA A 107 -2.11 -7.43 15.07
N GLU A 108 -3.21 -6.68 15.25
CA GLU A 108 -4.55 -7.28 15.40
C GLU A 108 -5.19 -7.64 14.06
N SER A 109 -4.62 -7.17 12.96
CA SER A 109 -5.09 -7.42 11.60
C SER A 109 -3.91 -7.65 10.65
N PRO A 110 -3.18 -8.77 10.80
CA PRO A 110 -2.11 -9.12 9.88
C PRO A 110 -2.62 -9.08 8.44
N VAL A 111 -1.88 -8.39 7.59
CA VAL A 111 -2.24 -8.20 6.19
C VAL A 111 -1.57 -9.25 5.34
N LYS A 112 -2.12 -9.58 4.17
CA LYS A 112 -1.47 -10.58 3.30
C LYS A 112 -0.30 -9.96 2.54
N LEU A 113 -0.47 -8.71 2.11
CA LEU A 113 0.52 -7.94 1.38
C LEU A 113 0.69 -6.55 1.99
N VAL A 114 1.95 -6.17 2.22
CA VAL A 114 2.35 -4.78 2.41
C VAL A 114 3.05 -4.30 1.14
N LEU A 115 2.61 -3.18 0.57
CA LEU A 115 3.30 -2.48 -0.52
C LEU A 115 3.71 -1.09 -0.04
N LEU A 116 5.03 -0.85 0.05
CA LEU A 116 5.59 0.42 0.47
C LEU A 116 6.19 1.15 -0.74
N ASN A 117 5.39 2.05 -1.32
CA ASN A 117 5.88 3.05 -2.26
C ASN A 117 6.53 4.19 -1.47
N ALA A 118 7.65 3.85 -0.82
CA ALA A 118 8.43 4.75 0.01
C ALA A 118 9.92 4.39 -0.11
N CYS A 119 10.74 5.43 -0.25
CA CYS A 119 12.20 5.33 -0.33
C CYS A 119 12.76 4.57 0.88
N TRP A 120 13.85 3.81 0.68
CA TRP A 120 14.60 3.10 1.73
C TRP A 120 13.83 2.05 2.56
N SER A 121 12.55 1.83 2.27
CA SER A 121 11.72 0.81 2.93
C SER A 121 12.26 -0.62 2.79
N ALA A 122 13.16 -0.85 1.82
CA ALA A 122 13.89 -2.10 1.61
C ALA A 122 15.43 -1.97 1.69
N THR A 123 15.94 -0.98 2.42
CA THR A 123 17.36 -0.66 2.57
C THR A 123 18.27 -1.87 2.85
N LYS A 124 19.51 -1.80 2.36
CA LYS A 124 20.58 -2.80 2.60
C LYS A 124 21.47 -2.46 3.80
N ARG A 125 21.24 -1.33 4.47
CA ARG A 125 22.09 -0.82 5.58
C ARG A 125 21.85 -1.54 6.91
N GLY A 126 20.88 -2.46 6.95
CA GLY A 126 20.48 -3.22 8.13
C GLY A 126 19.31 -4.14 7.82
N VAL A 127 18.48 -4.42 8.83
CA VAL A 127 17.17 -5.05 8.61
C VAL A 127 16.23 -3.96 8.11
N SER A 128 15.79 -4.07 6.86
CA SER A 128 14.84 -3.12 6.28
C SER A 128 13.45 -3.23 6.90
N LEU A 129 12.64 -2.18 6.74
CA LEU A 129 11.26 -2.16 7.23
C LEU A 129 10.43 -3.34 6.68
N VAL A 130 10.52 -3.64 5.38
CA VAL A 130 9.79 -4.78 4.79
C VAL A 130 10.23 -6.11 5.39
N GLU A 131 11.54 -6.32 5.62
CA GLU A 131 12.06 -7.53 6.26
C GLU A 131 11.60 -7.64 7.71
N PHE A 132 11.58 -6.53 8.45
CA PHE A 132 11.07 -6.48 9.82
C PHE A 132 9.60 -6.88 9.88
N LEU A 133 8.73 -6.26 9.06
CA LEU A 133 7.29 -6.55 9.04
C LEU A 133 7.01 -8.01 8.70
N GLN A 134 7.76 -8.59 7.75
CA GLN A 134 7.62 -9.99 7.39
C GLN A 134 8.09 -10.94 8.51
N ARG A 135 9.25 -10.67 9.11
CA ARG A 135 9.81 -11.52 10.20
C ARG A 135 8.93 -11.52 11.44
N GLU A 136 8.31 -10.38 11.74
CA GLU A 136 7.40 -10.20 12.87
C GLU A 136 5.97 -10.69 12.59
N ALA A 137 5.75 -11.40 11.48
CA ALA A 137 4.47 -11.98 11.06
C ALA A 137 3.34 -10.94 10.92
N VAL A 138 3.68 -9.68 10.64
CA VAL A 138 2.72 -8.63 10.32
C VAL A 138 2.12 -8.85 8.93
N THR A 139 2.92 -9.43 8.03
CA THR A 139 2.52 -9.74 6.65
C THR A 139 3.16 -11.01 6.12
N GLU A 140 2.44 -11.71 5.24
CA GLU A 140 2.97 -12.89 4.53
C GLU A 140 4.03 -12.49 3.50
N THR A 141 3.83 -11.36 2.83
CA THR A 141 4.72 -10.82 1.81
C THR A 141 4.76 -9.30 1.90
N ALA A 142 5.92 -8.70 1.67
CA ALA A 142 6.05 -7.26 1.57
C ALA A 142 6.89 -6.86 0.36
N ILE A 143 6.56 -5.74 -0.24
CA ILE A 143 7.28 -5.11 -1.34
C ILE A 143 7.69 -3.70 -0.87
N GLY A 144 8.95 -3.35 -1.10
CA GLY A 144 9.49 -2.03 -0.82
C GLY A 144 10.61 -1.68 -1.78
N HIS A 145 11.25 -0.54 -1.53
CA HIS A 145 12.26 0.03 -2.42
C HIS A 145 13.59 0.26 -1.69
N GLU A 146 14.69 -0.16 -2.30
CA GLU A 146 16.03 -0.11 -1.69
C GLU A 146 16.63 1.30 -1.66
N VAL A 147 16.25 2.15 -2.61
CA VAL A 147 16.78 3.51 -2.80
C VAL A 147 15.62 4.48 -3.11
N PRO A 148 15.86 5.80 -3.19
CA PRO A 148 14.85 6.74 -3.60
C PRO A 148 14.30 6.43 -4.99
N VAL A 149 12.99 6.33 -5.09
CA VAL A 149 12.29 6.05 -6.35
C VAL A 149 11.79 7.36 -6.93
N ALA A 150 12.00 7.58 -8.22
CA ALA A 150 11.36 8.69 -8.91
C ALA A 150 9.84 8.45 -8.99
N ASP A 151 9.02 9.47 -8.70
CA ASP A 151 7.55 9.40 -8.68
C ASP A 151 6.97 8.63 -9.89
N VAL A 152 7.49 8.89 -11.10
CA VAL A 152 7.03 8.24 -12.34
C VAL A 152 7.24 6.72 -12.31
N SER A 153 8.37 6.25 -11.76
CA SER A 153 8.66 4.82 -11.64
C SER A 153 7.77 4.15 -10.59
N ALA A 154 7.53 4.81 -9.45
CA ALA A 154 6.65 4.29 -8.41
C ALA A 154 5.21 4.11 -8.92
N VAL A 155 4.70 5.09 -9.66
CA VAL A 155 3.37 5.04 -10.29
C VAL A 155 3.28 3.91 -11.31
N GLN A 156 4.23 3.82 -12.25
CA GLN A 156 4.20 2.77 -13.27
C GLN A 156 4.37 1.37 -12.68
N PHE A 157 5.22 1.24 -11.65
CA PHE A 157 5.36 -0.01 -10.92
C PHE A 157 4.04 -0.41 -10.28
N ALA A 158 3.41 0.46 -9.50
CA ALA A 158 2.17 0.17 -8.80
C ALA A 158 1.04 -0.17 -9.79
N GLN A 159 0.87 0.62 -10.86
CA GLN A 159 -0.10 0.34 -11.91
C GLN A 159 0.09 -1.07 -12.47
N ARG A 160 1.30 -1.38 -12.97
CA ARG A 160 1.59 -2.67 -13.58
C ARG A 160 1.48 -3.82 -12.60
N PHE A 161 1.90 -3.61 -11.35
CA PHE A 161 1.78 -4.58 -10.27
C PHE A 161 0.32 -4.94 -10.00
N TYR A 162 -0.55 -3.95 -9.78
CA TYR A 162 -1.97 -4.20 -9.48
C TYR A 162 -2.71 -4.78 -10.68
N GLU A 163 -2.43 -4.32 -11.91
CA GLU A 163 -3.00 -4.92 -13.12
C GLU A 163 -2.75 -6.44 -13.14
N LEU A 164 -1.50 -6.86 -12.92
CA LEU A 164 -1.06 -8.24 -12.95
C LEU A 164 -1.57 -9.06 -11.75
N ALA A 165 -1.55 -8.48 -10.55
CA ALA A 165 -2.05 -9.14 -9.35
C ALA A 165 -3.56 -9.34 -9.41
N MET A 166 -4.31 -8.35 -9.89
CA MET A 166 -5.77 -8.43 -10.07
C MET A 166 -6.18 -9.34 -11.24
N SER A 167 -5.27 -9.62 -12.18
CA SER A 167 -5.42 -10.66 -13.19
C SER A 167 -5.15 -12.08 -12.64
N GLY A 168 -4.90 -12.21 -11.34
CA GLY A 168 -4.70 -13.48 -10.65
C GLY A 168 -3.27 -14.02 -10.68
N LYS A 169 -2.26 -13.22 -11.06
CA LYS A 169 -0.85 -13.63 -10.88
C LYS A 169 -0.47 -13.65 -9.40
N SER A 170 0.53 -14.46 -9.05
CA SER A 170 1.12 -14.40 -7.72
C SER A 170 1.84 -13.06 -7.51
N VAL A 171 1.93 -12.62 -6.26
CA VAL A 171 2.60 -11.35 -5.91
C VAL A 171 4.03 -11.33 -6.45
N LYS A 172 4.76 -12.45 -6.37
CA LYS A 172 6.11 -12.59 -6.94
C LYS A 172 6.15 -12.38 -8.44
N ALA A 173 5.25 -13.03 -9.18
CA ALA A 173 5.20 -12.90 -10.64
C ALA A 173 4.79 -11.50 -11.06
N ALA A 174 3.82 -10.88 -10.37
CA ALA A 174 3.39 -9.51 -10.60
C ALA A 174 4.52 -8.50 -10.32
N CYS A 175 5.20 -8.64 -9.18
CA CYS A 175 6.33 -7.80 -8.78
C CYS A 175 7.47 -7.86 -9.80
N GLN A 176 7.90 -9.07 -10.20
CA GLN A 176 8.97 -9.23 -11.16
C GLN A 176 8.63 -8.63 -12.53
N GLN A 177 7.40 -8.85 -13.02
CA GLN A 177 6.97 -8.34 -14.33
C GLN A 177 6.77 -6.82 -14.30
N ALA A 178 6.33 -6.25 -13.18
CA ALA A 178 6.25 -4.80 -13.01
C ALA A 178 7.65 -4.15 -12.99
N ALA A 179 8.61 -4.75 -12.27
CA ALA A 179 10.00 -4.29 -12.29
C ALA A 179 10.63 -4.39 -13.69
N ASN A 180 10.40 -5.48 -14.42
CA ASN A 180 10.87 -5.63 -15.80
C ASN A 180 10.28 -4.56 -16.73
N SER A 181 9.00 -4.23 -16.56
CA SER A 181 8.34 -3.18 -17.35
C SER A 181 8.98 -1.81 -17.17
N LEU A 182 9.48 -1.49 -15.96
CA LEU A 182 10.24 -0.26 -15.74
C LEU A 182 11.56 -0.27 -16.52
N ALA A 183 12.29 -1.39 -16.47
CA ALA A 183 13.56 -1.54 -17.19
C ALA A 183 13.37 -1.44 -18.71
N GLU A 184 12.33 -2.08 -19.26
CA GLU A 184 11.96 -2.02 -20.67
C GLU A 184 11.59 -0.60 -21.12
N ALA A 185 10.95 0.17 -20.25
CA ALA A 185 10.61 1.58 -20.48
C ALA A 185 11.80 2.54 -20.27
N GLY A 186 12.97 2.05 -19.85
CA GLY A 186 14.14 2.87 -19.53
C GLY A 186 13.97 3.72 -18.28
N LEU A 187 13.08 3.35 -17.37
CA LEU A 187 12.84 4.04 -16.11
C LEU A 187 13.76 3.51 -15.00
N PRO A 188 14.22 4.39 -14.09
CA PRO A 188 15.01 3.96 -12.93
C PRO A 188 14.14 3.18 -11.93
N GLY A 189 14.75 2.52 -10.94
CA GLY A 189 14.02 1.85 -9.85
C GLY A 189 13.74 0.37 -10.07
N ALA A 190 13.90 -0.15 -11.31
CA ALA A 190 13.61 -1.56 -11.62
C ALA A 190 14.40 -2.56 -10.76
N ALA A 191 15.69 -2.28 -10.54
CA ALA A 191 16.57 -3.12 -9.73
C ALA A 191 16.42 -2.88 -8.22
N ASP A 192 15.68 -1.84 -7.83
CA ASP A 192 15.56 -1.36 -6.46
C ASP A 192 14.27 -1.85 -5.79
N VAL A 193 13.36 -2.51 -6.53
CA VAL A 193 12.18 -3.17 -5.98
C VAL A 193 12.59 -4.47 -5.30
N LYS A 194 12.27 -4.59 -4.01
CA LYS A 194 12.55 -5.80 -3.23
C LYS A 194 11.26 -6.40 -2.69
N LEU A 195 11.13 -7.70 -2.91
CA LEU A 195 10.07 -8.54 -2.33
C LEU A 195 10.66 -9.41 -1.23
N VAL A 196 9.96 -9.48 -0.10
CA VAL A 196 10.26 -10.40 1.00
C VAL A 196 9.05 -11.31 1.28
N GLY A 197 9.31 -12.53 1.76
CA GLY A 197 8.32 -13.61 1.80
C GLY A 197 8.40 -14.50 0.55
N ASN A 198 7.56 -15.54 0.46
CA ASN A 198 7.60 -16.45 -0.70
C ASN A 198 6.97 -15.81 -1.96
N GLY A 199 6.05 -14.85 -1.77
CA GLY A 199 5.33 -14.15 -2.83
C GLY A 199 4.41 -15.04 -3.70
N GLU A 200 4.13 -16.29 -3.29
CA GLU A 200 3.25 -17.20 -4.02
C GLU A 200 1.76 -16.91 -3.78
N LEU A 201 1.46 -16.09 -2.77
CA LEU A 201 0.15 -15.50 -2.53
C LEU A 201 -0.43 -14.91 -3.82
N ARG A 202 -1.72 -15.17 -4.08
CA ARG A 202 -2.53 -14.46 -5.08
C ARG A 202 -3.62 -13.70 -4.36
N LEU A 203 -3.71 -12.39 -4.64
CA LEU A 203 -4.69 -11.52 -3.99
C LEU A 203 -6.14 -11.88 -4.34
N THR A 204 -6.36 -12.60 -5.43
CA THR A 204 -7.68 -13.02 -5.93
C THR A 204 -8.16 -14.35 -5.36
N ASP A 205 -7.31 -15.09 -4.63
CA ASP A 205 -7.65 -16.44 -4.19
C ASP A 205 -8.84 -16.46 -3.22
N GLY A 206 -9.81 -17.34 -3.50
CA GLY A 206 -11.02 -17.49 -2.70
C GLY A 206 -12.11 -16.44 -2.93
N LEU A 207 -11.87 -15.44 -3.79
CA LEU A 207 -12.82 -14.38 -4.12
C LEU A 207 -13.68 -14.70 -5.36
N PRO A 208 -14.92 -14.19 -5.44
CA PRO A 208 -15.81 -14.51 -6.55
C PRO A 208 -15.39 -13.80 -7.85
N ILE A 209 -15.01 -14.58 -8.86
CA ILE A 209 -14.60 -14.09 -10.19
C ILE A 209 -15.82 -13.67 -11.03
N GLY A 210 -15.65 -12.64 -11.86
CA GLY A 210 -16.67 -12.11 -12.77
C GLY A 210 -17.56 -11.05 -12.13
N LYS A 211 -17.40 -10.76 -10.83
CA LYS A 211 -18.08 -9.68 -10.13
C LYS A 211 -17.19 -8.45 -10.10
N ARG A 212 -17.62 -7.35 -10.74
CA ARG A 212 -16.90 -6.05 -10.78
C ARG A 212 -17.47 -5.04 -9.79
N ALA A 213 -17.60 -5.42 -8.53
CA ALA A 213 -18.01 -4.47 -7.49
C ALA A 213 -16.77 -3.75 -6.97
N PHE A 214 -16.66 -2.45 -7.26
CA PHE A 214 -15.64 -1.58 -6.65
C PHE A 214 -16.34 -0.60 -5.73
N VAL A 215 -16.00 -0.63 -4.46
CA VAL A 215 -16.46 0.37 -3.48
C VAL A 215 -15.23 1.07 -2.93
N SER A 216 -15.29 2.40 -2.89
CA SER A 216 -14.29 3.24 -2.26
C SER A 216 -14.93 3.91 -1.06
N ASP A 217 -14.27 3.84 0.09
CA ASP A 217 -14.59 4.63 1.27
C ASP A 217 -13.44 5.61 1.48
N ASP A 218 -13.77 6.89 1.32
CA ASP A 218 -12.81 7.98 1.28
C ASP A 218 -12.38 8.39 2.69
N GLY A 219 -13.08 7.96 3.76
CA GLY A 219 -12.92 8.49 5.11
C GLY A 219 -13.27 9.98 5.25
N LEU A 220 -13.58 10.66 4.12
CA LEU A 220 -14.00 12.04 4.07
C LEU A 220 -15.46 12.16 4.52
N PRO A 221 -15.82 13.21 5.29
CA PRO A 221 -17.21 13.57 5.42
C PRO A 221 -17.80 13.80 4.02
N THR A 222 -19.08 13.46 3.84
CA THR A 222 -19.82 13.61 2.57
C THR A 222 -19.92 15.07 2.06
N ILE A 223 -19.31 16.02 2.80
CA ILE A 223 -19.17 17.44 2.50
C ILE A 223 -17.78 17.89 2.98
N GLY A 224 -16.89 18.30 2.06
CA GLY A 224 -15.54 18.81 2.36
C GLY A 224 -14.55 18.57 1.22
N HIS A 225 -13.55 19.45 1.09
CA HIS A 225 -12.60 19.48 -0.04
C HIS A 225 -11.37 18.61 0.21
N LEU A 226 -10.91 17.86 -0.81
CA LEU A 226 -9.60 17.22 -0.85
C LEU A 226 -8.50 18.30 -0.95
N PRO A 227 -7.38 18.20 -0.21
CA PRO A 227 -6.20 19.02 -0.48
C PRO A 227 -5.73 18.75 -1.92
N ASP A 228 -5.38 19.81 -2.64
CA ASP A 228 -4.98 19.87 -4.07
C ASP A 228 -6.07 19.87 -5.14
N ALA A 229 -7.36 19.93 -4.79
CA ALA A 229 -8.40 20.36 -5.75
C ALA A 229 -8.41 21.89 -5.91
N SER A 230 -7.28 22.46 -6.33
CA SER A 230 -7.21 23.83 -6.83
C SER A 230 -7.58 23.82 -8.31
N VAL A 231 -8.63 24.55 -8.65
CA VAL A 231 -9.02 24.87 -10.03
C VAL A 231 -7.93 25.71 -10.69
#